data_AF-A0A399F831-F1
#
_entry.id   AF-A0A399F831-F1
#
_cell.length_a   1.000
_cell.length_b   1.000
_cell.length_c   1.000
_cell.angle_alpha   90.00
_cell.angle_beta   90.00
_cell.angle_gamma   90.00
#
_symmetry.space_group_name_H-M   'P 1'
#
loop_
_entity.id
_entity.type
_entity.pdbx_description
1 polymer ?
#
loop_
_entity_poly.entity_id
_entity_poly.type
_entity_poly.pdbx_seq_one_letter_code
_entity_poly.pdbx_strand_id
1 'polypeptide(L)' 'MAPNSTQVYVVRIWYEPTPEGEVWRASVSQGEERHYFAEPSALRAFLQQEMEEDGAEAPQ' A
#
# COMPACT_ATOMS: atom_id res chain seq x y z
N MET A 1 -8.49 -24.80 11.67
CA MET A 1 -7.43 -23.78 11.51
C MET A 1 -7.89 -22.88 10.38
N ALA A 2 -8.33 -21.66 10.70
CA ALA A 2 -8.54 -20.66 9.64
C ALA A 2 -7.18 -20.41 8.98
N PRO A 3 -7.07 -20.36 7.65
CA PRO A 3 -5.83 -19.95 7.02
C PRO A 3 -5.54 -18.53 7.50
N ASN A 4 -4.41 -18.31 8.17
CA ASN A 4 -3.87 -16.96 8.27
C ASN A 4 -3.48 -16.59 6.84
N SER A 5 -4.38 -15.90 6.13
CA SER A 5 -4.12 -15.37 4.80
C SER A 5 -2.98 -14.38 4.91
N THR A 6 -1.76 -14.85 4.69
CA THR A 6 -0.60 -13.97 4.70
C THR A 6 -0.64 -13.17 3.41
N GLN A 7 -1.13 -11.94 3.47
CA GLN A 7 -1.06 -11.02 2.33
C GLN A 7 0.36 -10.47 2.20
N VAL A 8 0.88 -10.57 0.98
CA VAL A 8 2.21 -10.06 0.63
C VAL A 8 2.03 -8.88 -0.30
N TYR A 9 2.52 -7.73 0.14
CA TYR A 9 2.54 -6.50 -0.64
C TYR A 9 3.96 -6.21 -1.11
N VAL A 10 4.09 -5.79 -2.37
CA VAL A 10 5.35 -5.23 -2.89
C VAL A 10 5.24 -3.72 -2.88
N VAL A 11 6.08 -3.08 -2.07
CA VAL A 11 6.16 -1.62 -1.96
C VAL A 11 7.35 -1.12 -2.77
N ARG A 12 7.12 -0.12 -3.62
CA ARG A 12 8.17 0.59 -4.33
C ARG A 12 8.13 2.05 -3.94
N ILE A 13 9.28 2.59 -3.53
CA ILE A 13 9.46 4.02 -3.25
C ILE A 13 10.56 4.51 -4.19
N TRP A 14 10.31 5.62 -4.88
CA TRP A 14 11.30 6.23 -5.74
C TRP A 14 11.24 7.75 -5.66
N TYR A 15 12.39 8.34 -5.92
CA TYR A 15 12.55 9.75 -6.09
C TYR A 15 12.35 10.10 -7.57
N GLU A 16 11.54 11.12 -7.84
CA GLU A 16 11.22 11.60 -9.18
C GLU A 16 11.53 13.11 -9.27
N PRO A 17 12.46 13.53 -10.12
CA PRO A 17 12.68 14.95 -10.37
C PRO A 17 11.57 15.49 -11.29
N THR A 18 10.88 16.54 -10.87
CA THR A 18 9.87 17.25 -11.69
C THR A 18 10.30 18.68 -11.96
N PRO A 19 9.72 19.36 -12.98
CA PRO A 19 9.96 20.77 -13.22
C PRO A 19 9.59 21.68 -12.05
N GLU A 20 8.60 21.28 -11.23
CA GLU A 20 8.20 22.03 -10.03
C GLU A 20 9.04 21.72 -8.79
N GLY A 21 9.89 20.68 -8.83
CA GLY A 21 10.78 20.32 -7.74
C GLY A 21 10.98 18.82 -7.58
N GLU A 22 11.48 18.43 -6.43
CA GLU A 22 11.79 17.04 -6.11
C GLU A 22 10.58 16.38 -5.43
N VAL A 23 10.10 15.23 -5.95
CA VAL A 23 8.96 14.53 -5.34
C VAL A 23 9.29 13.07 -5.04
N TRP A 24 8.83 12.60 -3.88
CA TRP A 24 8.87 11.20 -3.50
C TRP A 24 7.57 10.54 -3.91
N ARG A 25 7.66 9.47 -4.70
CA ARG A 25 6.52 8.67 -5.14
C ARG A 25 6.58 7.30 -4.49
N ALA A 26 5.41 6.68 -4.36
CA ALA A 26 5.32 5.31 -3.97
C ALA A 26 4.27 4.54 -4.75
N SER A 27 4.41 3.22 -4.81
CA SER A 27 3.37 2.32 -5.26
C SER A 27 3.35 1.08 -4.39
N VAL A 28 2.16 0.48 -4.30
CA VAL A 28 1.93 -0.83 -3.69
C VAL A 28 1.31 -1.72 -4.74
N SER A 29 1.76 -2.96 -4.81
CA SER A 29 1.07 -3.99 -5.60
C SER A 29 0.79 -5.24 -4.78
N GLN A 30 -0.40 -5.81 -5.00
CA GLN A 30 -0.87 -7.07 -4.46
C GLN A 30 -1.41 -7.89 -5.64
N GLY A 31 -0.70 -8.94 -6.05
CA GLY A 31 -1.03 -9.68 -7.27
C GLY A 31 -1.01 -8.77 -8.52
N GLU A 32 -2.15 -8.67 -9.21
CA GLU A 32 -2.32 -7.84 -10.41
C GLU A 32 -2.71 -6.39 -10.10
N GLU A 33 -3.19 -6.12 -8.88
CA GLU A 33 -3.63 -4.78 -8.47
C GLU A 33 -2.45 -3.90 -8.08
N ARG A 34 -2.51 -2.63 -8.47
CA ARG A 34 -1.44 -1.65 -8.20
C ARG A 34 -2.01 -0.27 -7.92
N HIS A 35 -1.59 0.29 -6.78
CA HIS A 35 -1.95 1.63 -6.32
C HIS A 35 -0.73 2.54 -6.36
N TYR A 36 -0.92 3.79 -6.76
CA TYR A 36 0.13 4.82 -6.84
C TYR A 36 -0.17 5.95 -5.85
N PHE A 37 0.88 6.46 -5.22
CA PHE A 37 0.80 7.47 -4.19
C PHE A 37 1.78 8.61 -4.50
N ALA A 38 1.25 9.83 -4.47
CA ALA A 38 2.03 11.04 -4.68
C ALA A 38 2.78 11.49 -3.42
N GLU A 39 2.39 10.97 -2.24
CA GLU A 39 2.94 11.32 -0.94
C GLU A 39 3.09 10.09 -0.03
N PRO A 40 4.14 10.01 0.81
CA PRO A 40 4.33 8.89 1.73
C PRO A 40 3.22 8.70 2.78
N SER A 41 2.54 9.78 3.18
CA SER A 41 1.41 9.75 4.12
C SER A 41 0.22 8.97 3.55
N ALA A 42 -0.08 9.15 2.26
CA ALA A 42 -1.16 8.45 1.57
C ALA A 42 -0.89 6.94 1.47
N LEU A 43 0.36 6.55 1.19
CA LEU A 43 0.78 5.15 1.23
C LEU A 43 0.54 4.53 2.61
N ARG A 44 0.96 5.23 3.67
CA ARG A 44 0.82 4.73 5.04
C ARG A 44 -0.65 4.56 5.42
N ALA A 45 -1.50 5.54 5.08
CA ALA A 45 -2.93 5.48 5.36
C ALA A 45 -3.59 4.30 4.65
N PHE A 46 -3.24 4.06 3.37
CA PHE A 46 -3.72 2.90 2.61
C PHE A 46 -3.34 1.58 3.29
N LEU A 47 -2.07 1.38 3.65
CA LEU A 47 -1.63 0.14 4.29
C LEU A 47 -2.27 -0.08 5.67
N GLN A 48 -2.54 1.00 6.42
CA GLN A 48 -3.23 0.89 7.70
C GLN A 48 -4.67 0.43 7.51
N GLN A 49 -5.38 0.98 6.52
CA GLN A 49 -6.74 0.58 6.19
C GLN A 49 -6.80 -0.89 5.78
N GLU A 50 -5.92 -1.34 4.89
CA GLU A 50 -5.85 -2.74 4.45
C GLU A 50 -5.65 -3.71 5.62
N MET A 51 -4.81 -3.35 6.60
CA MET A 51 -4.59 -4.15 7.81
C MET A 51 -5.80 -4.19 8.74
N GLU A 52 -6.60 -3.12 8.79
CA GLU A 52 -7.83 -3.05 9.57
C GLU A 52 -8.97 -3.83 8.90
N GLU A 53 -9.07 -3.77 7.57
CA GLU A 53 -10.07 -4.48 6.76
C GLU A 53 -9.80 -6.00 6.75
N ASP A 54 -8.56 -6.44 6.57
CA ASP A 54 -8.19 -7.86 6.67
C ASP A 54 -8.44 -8.43 8.09
N GLY A 55 -8.25 -7.59 9.13
CA GLY A 55 -8.59 -7.93 10.51
C GLY A 55 -10.10 -7.96 10.83
N ALA A 56 -10.91 -7.26 10.04
CA ALA A 56 -12.36 -7.18 10.22
C ALA A 56 -13.14 -8.33 9.54
N GLU A 57 -12.51 -9.06 8.61
CA GLU A 57 -13.13 -10.15 7.86
C GLU A 57 -13.07 -11.53 8.57
N ALA A 58 -12.73 -11.56 9.86
CA ALA A 58 -12.92 -12.75 10.70
C ALA A 58 -14.40 -12.86 11.15
N PRO A 59 -15.19 -13.83 10.66
CA PRO A 59 -16.65 -13.82 10.81
C PRO A 59 -17.13 -14.33 12.17
N GLN A 60 -18.36 -13.93 12.52
CA GLN A 60 -19.25 -14.69 13.40
C GLN A 60 -20.06 -15.69 12.60
#